data_AF-A0A7V2PTL9-F1
#
_entry.id   AF-A0A7V2PTL9-F1
#
_cell.length_a   1.000
_cell.length_b   1.000
_cell.length_c   1.000
_cell.angle_alpha   90.00
_cell.angle_beta   90.00
_cell.angle_gamma   90.00
#
_symmetry.space_group_name_H-M   'P 1'
#
loop_
_entity.id
_entity.type
_entity.pdbx_description
1 polymer ?
#
loop_
_entity_poly.entity_id
_entity_poly.type
_entity_poly.pdbx_seq_one_letter_code
_entity_poly.pdbx_strand_id
1 'polypeptide(L)'
;TAWVRQKWIGILPLMSSFGHYGINALVRNSGGRYILAMDWIGALYFGIGMTQITIWVIQYFRNKEIQREIIGETPYQPISYHSPLKFFTKANVLTAFIIILVGCSLPIADQLIPERYPDILLDKRLNELPNEINTVLSSDEVNIVNNFIHQGGSAFLGRALYPRFHRSGQGESGSTWQAFYPRPFPRISFYLVGQKNTGVVLPHQKKPDYFPNGADVLIIGCPRPDYFDTLAIIVYNSDGNSRSVYLREPLEENFACIP
;
A
#
# COMPACT_ATOMS: atom_id res chain seq x y z
N THR A 1 -5.78 -34.78 4.09
CA THR A 1 -4.84 -33.69 4.46
C THR A 1 -3.57 -34.27 5.08
N ALA A 2 -2.44 -33.55 4.96
CA ALA A 2 -1.11 -34.02 5.36
C ALA A 2 -1.02 -34.51 6.82
N TRP A 3 -1.72 -33.83 7.75
CA TRP A 3 -1.82 -34.26 9.16
C TRP A 3 -2.53 -35.60 9.34
N VAL A 4 -3.66 -35.81 8.65
CA VAL A 4 -4.44 -37.05 8.79
C VAL A 4 -3.70 -38.26 8.21
N ARG A 5 -2.88 -38.04 7.17
CA ARG A 5 -2.16 -39.12 6.47
C ARG A 5 -0.76 -39.38 6.99
N GLN A 6 -0.02 -38.34 7.41
CA GLN A 6 1.38 -38.46 7.82
C GLN A 6 1.67 -37.91 9.23
N LYS A 7 0.64 -37.52 9.98
CA LYS A 7 0.72 -37.07 11.39
C LYS A 7 1.85 -36.03 11.55
N TRP A 8 2.80 -36.31 12.43
CA TRP A 8 3.92 -35.43 12.79
C TRP A 8 4.78 -34.97 11.61
N ILE A 9 4.98 -35.80 10.59
CA ILE A 9 5.78 -35.43 9.40
C ILE A 9 5.12 -34.25 8.67
N GLY A 10 3.79 -34.20 8.67
CA GLY A 10 3.02 -33.13 8.05
C GLY A 10 3.06 -31.79 8.80
N ILE A 11 3.58 -31.72 10.04
CA ILE A 11 3.72 -30.48 10.82
C ILE A 11 5.20 -30.07 10.96
N LEU A 12 6.16 -30.94 10.67
CA LEU A 12 7.60 -30.64 10.79
C LEU A 12 8.02 -29.30 10.15
N PRO A 13 7.62 -28.97 8.90
CA PRO A 13 7.94 -27.67 8.32
C PRO A 13 7.40 -26.50 9.15
N LEU A 14 6.15 -26.61 9.63
CA LEU A 14 5.53 -25.59 10.47
C LEU A 14 6.26 -25.43 11.82
N MET A 15 6.67 -26.53 12.47
CA MET A 15 7.44 -26.45 13.72
C MET A 15 8.80 -25.77 13.50
N SER A 16 9.44 -26.04 12.36
CA SER A 16 10.69 -25.40 11.97
C SER A 16 10.54 -23.88 11.82
N SER A 17 9.49 -23.39 11.17
CA SER A 17 9.25 -21.94 11.06
C SER A 17 8.99 -21.30 12.41
N PHE A 18 8.14 -21.91 13.26
CA PHE A 18 7.90 -21.40 14.62
C PHE A 18 9.18 -21.35 15.47
N GLY A 19 10.02 -22.38 15.39
CA GLY A 19 11.32 -22.40 16.07
C GLY A 19 12.25 -21.30 15.58
N HIS A 20 12.38 -21.13 14.27
CA HIS A 20 13.20 -20.09 13.66
C HIS A 20 12.73 -18.68 14.03
N TYR A 21 11.41 -18.43 13.99
CA TYR A 21 10.84 -17.15 14.41
C TYR A 21 11.02 -16.91 15.91
N GLY A 22 10.87 -17.95 16.74
CA GLY A 22 11.11 -17.88 18.17
C GLY A 22 12.55 -17.50 18.52
N ILE A 23 13.54 -18.10 17.84
CA ILE A 23 14.95 -17.75 18.02
C ILE A 23 15.22 -16.31 17.58
N ASN A 24 14.73 -15.89 16.41
CA ASN A 24 14.89 -14.50 15.95
C ASN A 24 14.24 -13.50 16.92
N ALA A 25 13.10 -13.85 17.52
CA ALA A 25 12.44 -13.03 18.53
C ALA A 25 13.27 -12.93 19.82
N LEU A 26 13.82 -14.05 20.31
CA LEU A 26 14.71 -14.08 21.49
C LEU A 26 15.98 -13.25 21.28
N VAL A 27 16.57 -13.33 20.09
CA VAL A 27 17.76 -12.54 19.72
C VAL A 27 17.40 -11.10 19.32
N ARG A 28 16.10 -10.75 19.27
CA ARG A 28 15.58 -9.44 18.89
C ARG A 28 16.04 -8.99 17.48
N ASN A 29 16.24 -9.96 16.59
CA ASN A 29 16.54 -9.70 15.18
C ASN A 29 15.24 -9.51 14.40
N SER A 30 14.92 -8.26 14.06
CA SER A 30 13.79 -7.91 13.19
C SER A 30 14.28 -7.51 11.80
N GLY A 31 13.80 -8.19 10.76
CA GLY A 31 14.08 -7.82 9.37
C GLY A 31 13.63 -8.89 8.38
N GLY A 32 13.12 -8.48 7.22
CA GLY A 32 12.58 -9.38 6.20
C GLY A 32 13.58 -10.43 5.70
N ARG A 33 14.88 -10.14 5.78
CA ARG A 33 15.97 -11.08 5.43
C ARG A 33 16.00 -12.32 6.32
N TYR A 34 15.57 -12.20 7.58
CA TYR A 34 15.54 -13.32 8.51
C TYR A 34 14.30 -14.20 8.31
N ILE A 35 13.26 -13.69 7.65
CA ILE A 35 12.03 -14.45 7.33
C ILE A 35 12.23 -15.29 6.06
N LEU A 36 13.06 -14.81 5.12
CA LEU A 36 13.29 -15.44 3.82
C LEU A 36 13.65 -16.94 3.90
N ALA A 37 14.41 -17.35 4.91
CA ALA A 37 14.83 -18.75 5.10
C ALA A 37 13.65 -19.73 5.28
N MET A 38 12.50 -19.25 5.78
CA MET A 38 11.32 -20.05 6.11
C MET A 38 10.10 -19.71 5.24
N ASP A 39 10.23 -18.83 4.26
CA ASP A 39 9.13 -18.33 3.43
C ASP A 39 8.50 -19.43 2.55
N TRP A 40 9.31 -20.41 2.14
CA TRP A 40 8.87 -21.57 1.35
C TRP A 40 7.83 -22.45 2.06
N ILE A 41 7.75 -22.41 3.40
CA ILE A 41 6.82 -23.24 4.18
C ILE A 41 5.39 -22.82 3.90
N GLY A 42 5.13 -21.51 3.76
CA GLY A 42 3.84 -21.00 3.34
C GLY A 42 3.43 -21.53 1.97
N ALA A 43 4.34 -21.45 0.99
CA ALA A 43 4.12 -21.98 -0.35
C ALA A 43 3.88 -23.50 -0.35
N LEU A 44 4.58 -24.27 0.49
CA LEU A 44 4.37 -25.72 0.62
C LEU A 44 2.94 -26.04 1.09
N TYR A 45 2.49 -25.44 2.20
CA TYR A 45 1.13 -25.69 2.70
C TYR A 45 0.06 -25.15 1.78
N PHE A 46 0.32 -24.02 1.13
CA PHE A 46 -0.55 -23.48 0.08
C PHE A 46 -0.71 -24.50 -1.06
N GLY A 47 0.39 -25.08 -1.57
CA GLY A 47 0.36 -26.10 -2.61
C GLY A 47 -0.41 -27.36 -2.21
N ILE A 48 -0.18 -27.85 -0.98
CA ILE A 48 -0.94 -28.99 -0.41
C ILE A 48 -2.44 -28.67 -0.33
N GLY A 49 -2.78 -27.46 0.14
CA GLY A 49 -4.16 -26.98 0.22
C GLY A 49 -4.82 -26.89 -1.14
N MET A 50 -4.13 -26.30 -2.13
CA MET A 50 -4.60 -26.19 -3.50
C MET A 50 -4.85 -27.56 -4.12
N THR A 51 -3.93 -28.51 -3.95
CA THR A 51 -4.11 -29.88 -4.44
C THR A 51 -5.33 -30.55 -3.79
N GLN A 52 -5.54 -30.35 -2.47
CA GLN A 52 -6.71 -30.88 -1.76
C GLN A 52 -8.02 -30.25 -2.27
N ILE A 53 -8.03 -28.95 -2.52
CA ILE A 53 -9.18 -28.23 -3.10
C ILE A 53 -9.46 -28.75 -4.51
N THR A 54 -8.44 -28.91 -5.36
CA THR A 54 -8.60 -29.47 -6.70
C THR A 54 -9.21 -30.87 -6.64
N ILE A 55 -8.75 -31.73 -5.73
CA ILE A 55 -9.35 -33.06 -5.53
C ILE A 55 -10.83 -32.94 -5.14
N TRP A 56 -11.17 -32.06 -4.19
CA TRP A 56 -12.57 -31.85 -3.78
C TRP A 56 -13.44 -31.34 -4.94
N VAL A 57 -12.93 -30.42 -5.76
CA VAL A 57 -13.63 -29.92 -6.94
C VAL A 57 -13.90 -31.05 -7.93
N ILE A 58 -12.90 -31.87 -8.25
CA ILE A 58 -13.08 -33.00 -9.18
C ILE A 58 -14.06 -34.03 -8.59
N GLN A 59 -13.97 -34.32 -7.28
CA GLN A 59 -14.92 -35.21 -6.59
C GLN A 59 -16.35 -34.70 -6.63
N TYR A 60 -16.53 -33.39 -6.42
CA TYR A 60 -17.82 -32.73 -6.51
C TYR A 60 -18.46 -32.90 -7.89
N PHE A 61 -17.69 -32.69 -8.97
CA PHE A 61 -18.20 -32.88 -10.33
C PHE A 61 -18.43 -34.36 -10.68
N ARG A 62 -17.52 -35.28 -10.30
CA ARG A 62 -17.63 -36.71 -10.61
C ARG A 62 -18.64 -37.46 -9.72
N ASN A 63 -19.11 -36.85 -8.63
CA ASN A 63 -19.93 -37.47 -7.60
C ASN A 63 -19.38 -38.84 -7.14
N LYS A 64 -18.06 -38.97 -7.09
CA LYS A 64 -17.31 -40.19 -6.74
C LYS A 64 -16.07 -39.83 -5.92
N GLU A 65 -15.73 -40.67 -4.95
CA GLU A 65 -14.59 -40.47 -4.08
C GLU A 65 -13.28 -40.91 -4.76
N ILE A 66 -12.53 -39.94 -5.28
CA ILE A 66 -11.26 -40.16 -6.02
C ILE A 66 -10.11 -40.65 -5.12
N GLN A 67 -10.22 -40.52 -3.79
CA GLN A 67 -9.08 -40.76 -2.89
C GLN A 67 -8.57 -42.21 -2.91
N ARG A 68 -9.40 -43.19 -3.33
CA ARG A 68 -9.01 -44.61 -3.40
C ARG A 68 -8.31 -45.01 -4.71
N GLU A 69 -8.54 -44.30 -5.81
CA GLU A 69 -7.91 -44.62 -7.12
C GLU A 69 -6.42 -44.23 -7.18
N ILE A 70 -6.03 -43.14 -6.50
CA ILE A 70 -4.65 -42.58 -6.60
C ILE A 70 -3.63 -43.39 -5.77
N ILE A 71 -4.07 -44.15 -4.77
CA ILE A 71 -3.20 -44.90 -3.85
C ILE A 71 -2.92 -46.34 -4.35
N GLY A 72 -3.49 -46.74 -5.49
CA GLY A 72 -3.12 -47.99 -6.16
C GLY A 72 -3.69 -49.27 -5.55
N GLU A 73 -4.78 -49.18 -4.77
CA GLU A 73 -5.45 -50.36 -4.19
C GLU A 73 -6.80 -50.67 -4.87
N THR A 74 -6.84 -50.73 -6.20
CA THR A 74 -8.06 -51.21 -6.91
C THR A 74 -7.74 -52.33 -7.88
N PRO A 75 -8.39 -53.51 -7.76
CA PRO A 75 -8.34 -54.54 -8.79
C PRO A 75 -8.85 -53.98 -10.12
N TYR A 76 -8.25 -54.41 -11.23
CA TYR A 76 -8.65 -54.03 -12.58
C TYR A 76 -10.16 -54.22 -12.79
N GLN A 77 -10.88 -53.11 -12.94
CA GLN A 77 -12.30 -53.07 -13.28
C GLN A 77 -12.43 -52.64 -14.76
N PRO A 78 -13.32 -53.25 -15.55
CA PRO A 78 -13.52 -52.88 -16.95
C PRO A 78 -13.97 -51.42 -17.06
N ILE A 79 -13.51 -50.74 -18.11
CA ILE A 79 -13.81 -49.33 -18.40
C ILE A 79 -15.33 -49.18 -18.59
N SER A 80 -16.02 -48.77 -17.52
CA SER A 80 -17.44 -48.44 -17.55
C SER A 80 -17.61 -47.04 -18.14
N TYR A 81 -18.34 -46.94 -19.25
CA TYR A 81 -18.74 -45.65 -19.84
C TYR A 81 -19.53 -44.86 -18.79
N HIS A 82 -18.89 -43.86 -18.19
CA HIS A 82 -19.54 -42.99 -17.23
C HIS A 82 -20.51 -42.05 -17.96
N SER A 83 -21.72 -41.91 -17.42
CA SER A 83 -22.69 -40.92 -17.91
C SER A 83 -22.04 -39.54 -17.97
N PRO A 84 -22.37 -38.69 -18.96
CA PRO A 84 -21.81 -37.35 -19.06
C PRO A 84 -22.02 -36.60 -17.74
N LEU A 85 -20.96 -35.90 -17.31
CA LEU A 85 -20.99 -35.04 -16.13
C LEU A 85 -22.19 -34.10 -16.25
N LYS A 86 -23.16 -34.20 -15.32
CA LYS A 86 -24.32 -33.31 -15.27
C LYS A 86 -23.86 -31.95 -14.74
N PHE A 87 -23.29 -31.12 -15.61
CA PHE A 87 -22.67 -29.84 -15.24
C PHE A 87 -23.69 -28.81 -14.72
N PHE A 88 -24.93 -28.86 -15.22
CA PHE A 88 -26.01 -27.90 -14.90
C PHE A 88 -26.98 -28.38 -13.81
N THR A 89 -26.49 -28.98 -12.72
CA THR A 89 -27.34 -29.20 -11.54
C THR A 89 -27.57 -27.88 -10.80
N LYS A 90 -28.71 -27.75 -10.09
CA LYS A 90 -28.99 -26.57 -9.25
C LYS A 90 -27.84 -26.26 -8.27
N ALA A 91 -27.20 -27.29 -7.73
CA ALA A 91 -26.07 -27.17 -6.82
C ALA A 91 -24.82 -26.58 -7.51
N ASN A 92 -24.50 -27.04 -8.73
CA ASN A 92 -23.36 -26.52 -9.48
C ASN A 92 -23.60 -25.07 -9.92
N VAL A 93 -24.82 -24.72 -10.33
CA VAL A 93 -25.21 -23.35 -10.68
C VAL A 93 -25.11 -22.43 -9.47
N LEU A 94 -25.60 -22.86 -8.30
CA LEU A 94 -25.45 -22.11 -7.05
C LEU A 94 -23.98 -21.92 -6.67
N THR A 95 -23.16 -22.95 -6.81
CA THR A 95 -21.72 -22.88 -6.53
C THR A 95 -21.01 -21.91 -7.47
N ALA A 96 -21.30 -21.98 -8.78
CA ALA A 96 -20.75 -21.05 -9.76
C ALA A 96 -21.17 -19.60 -9.47
N PHE A 97 -22.43 -19.39 -9.09
CA PHE A 97 -22.93 -18.07 -8.70
C PHE A 97 -22.21 -17.51 -7.46
N ILE A 98 -21.96 -18.33 -6.43
CA ILE A 98 -21.19 -17.93 -5.25
C ILE A 98 -19.75 -17.54 -5.64
N ILE A 99 -19.10 -18.32 -6.50
CA ILE A 99 -17.74 -18.03 -6.98
C ILE A 99 -17.72 -16.68 -7.71
N ILE A 100 -18.71 -16.41 -8.56
CA ILE A 100 -18.84 -15.14 -9.27
C ILE A 100 -19.06 -14.01 -8.26
N LEU A 101 -19.93 -14.16 -7.26
CA LEU A 101 -20.16 -13.15 -6.23
C LEU A 101 -18.87 -12.82 -5.44
N VAL A 102 -18.11 -13.84 -5.05
CA VAL A 102 -16.83 -13.64 -4.37
C VAL A 102 -15.81 -12.98 -5.30
N GLY A 103 -15.73 -13.39 -6.56
CA GLY A 103 -14.85 -12.78 -7.56
C GLY A 103 -15.21 -11.32 -7.86
N CYS A 104 -16.50 -10.99 -7.88
CA CYS A 104 -17.01 -9.64 -8.08
C CYS A 104 -16.91 -8.77 -6.81
N SER A 105 -16.64 -9.33 -5.63
CA SER A 105 -16.56 -8.54 -4.40
C SER A 105 -15.48 -7.45 -4.45
N LEU A 106 -14.34 -7.71 -5.12
CA LEU A 106 -13.24 -6.76 -5.25
C LEU A 106 -13.60 -5.53 -6.13
N PRO A 107 -14.05 -5.69 -7.40
CA PRO A 107 -14.45 -4.54 -8.20
C PRO A 107 -15.68 -3.81 -7.64
N ILE A 108 -16.60 -4.53 -6.98
CA ILE A 108 -17.74 -3.89 -6.30
C ILE A 108 -17.25 -3.05 -5.12
N ALA A 109 -16.30 -3.56 -4.31
CA ALA A 109 -15.74 -2.80 -3.20
C ALA A 109 -15.04 -1.52 -3.70
N ASP A 110 -14.31 -1.59 -4.81
CA ASP A 110 -13.63 -0.43 -5.40
C ASP A 110 -14.61 0.66 -5.85
N GLN A 111 -15.77 0.28 -6.39
CA GLN A 111 -16.81 1.25 -6.78
C GLN A 111 -17.59 1.83 -5.59
N LEU A 112 -17.74 1.07 -4.50
CA LEU A 112 -18.51 1.49 -3.33
C LEU A 112 -17.68 2.31 -2.34
N ILE A 113 -16.35 2.13 -2.31
CA ILE A 113 -15.46 2.88 -1.43
C ILE A 113 -15.12 4.19 -2.14
N PRO A 114 -15.57 5.35 -1.63
CA PRO A 114 -15.27 6.62 -2.26
C PRO A 114 -13.77 6.89 -2.25
N GLU A 115 -13.28 7.56 -3.29
CA GLU A 115 -11.91 8.04 -3.34
C GLU A 115 -11.63 8.94 -2.13
N ARG A 116 -10.50 8.70 -1.48
CA ARG A 116 -10.13 9.41 -0.25
C ARG A 116 -9.79 10.89 -0.49
N TYR A 117 -9.24 11.21 -1.67
CA TYR A 117 -8.81 12.55 -2.04
C TYR A 117 -9.44 12.96 -3.39
N PRO A 118 -10.74 13.23 -3.43
CA PRO A 118 -11.41 13.65 -4.66
C PRO A 118 -11.01 15.10 -5.02
N ASP A 119 -11.04 15.45 -6.30
CA ASP A 119 -10.67 16.80 -6.77
C ASP A 119 -11.53 17.91 -6.15
N ILE A 120 -12.81 17.62 -5.88
CA ILE A 120 -13.73 18.53 -5.17
C ILE A 120 -13.18 18.93 -3.78
N LEU A 121 -12.50 18.01 -3.10
CA LEU A 121 -11.88 18.29 -1.80
C LEU A 121 -10.66 19.22 -1.97
N LEU A 122 -9.86 19.04 -3.02
CA LEU A 122 -8.74 19.92 -3.34
C LEU A 122 -9.24 21.34 -3.59
N ASP A 123 -10.26 21.51 -4.43
CA ASP A 123 -10.84 22.82 -4.73
C ASP A 123 -11.36 23.51 -3.47
N LYS A 124 -12.06 22.75 -2.61
CA LYS A 124 -12.53 23.26 -1.31
C LYS A 124 -11.36 23.75 -0.45
N ARG A 125 -10.29 22.96 -0.34
CA ARG A 125 -9.11 23.31 0.45
C ARG A 125 -8.38 24.52 -0.10
N LEU A 126 -8.23 24.63 -1.41
CA LEU A 126 -7.58 25.79 -2.03
C LEU A 126 -8.39 27.07 -1.82
N ASN A 127 -9.72 26.98 -1.86
CA ASN A 127 -10.59 28.13 -1.60
C ASN A 127 -10.59 28.57 -0.12
N GLU A 128 -10.49 27.62 0.81
CA GLU A 128 -10.42 27.89 2.26
C GLU A 128 -9.00 28.26 2.73
N LEU A 129 -7.98 27.91 1.94
CA LEU A 129 -6.55 28.04 2.27
C LEU A 129 -6.17 29.43 2.79
N PRO A 130 -6.52 30.56 2.13
CA PRO A 130 -6.10 31.88 2.60
C PRO A 130 -6.57 32.16 4.03
N ASN A 131 -7.80 31.76 4.36
CA ASN A 131 -8.38 31.97 5.68
C ASN A 131 -7.73 31.07 6.73
N GLU A 132 -7.41 29.82 6.37
CA GLU A 132 -6.75 28.88 7.28
C GLU A 132 -5.33 29.35 7.65
N ILE A 133 -4.53 29.72 6.64
CA ILE A 133 -3.10 30.03 6.85
C ILE A 133 -2.86 31.44 7.41
N ASN A 134 -3.80 32.38 7.25
CA ASN A 134 -3.74 33.74 7.84
C ASN A 134 -3.60 33.75 9.37
N THR A 135 -3.92 32.64 10.05
CA THR A 135 -3.79 32.52 11.52
C THR A 135 -2.36 32.18 11.97
N VAL A 136 -1.54 31.67 11.06
CA VAL A 136 -0.18 31.16 11.34
C VAL A 136 0.88 31.96 10.59
N LEU A 137 0.56 32.44 9.38
CA LEU A 137 1.47 33.15 8.50
C LEU A 137 1.19 34.66 8.48
N SER A 138 2.20 35.44 8.13
CA SER A 138 2.06 36.86 7.85
C SER A 138 1.28 37.11 6.56
N SER A 139 0.64 38.28 6.45
CA SER A 139 -0.14 38.64 5.25
C SER A 139 0.67 38.58 3.96
N ASP A 140 1.97 38.90 4.02
CA ASP A 140 2.86 38.84 2.86
C ASP A 140 3.13 37.40 2.40
N GLU A 141 3.37 36.47 3.34
CA GLU A 141 3.56 35.05 3.04
C GLU A 141 2.30 34.42 2.43
N VAL A 142 1.13 34.79 2.95
CA VAL A 142 -0.16 34.34 2.39
C VAL A 142 -0.34 34.84 0.96
N ASN A 143 0.01 36.09 0.69
CA ASN A 143 -0.04 36.66 -0.65
C ASN A 143 0.93 35.92 -1.61
N ILE A 144 2.13 35.57 -1.16
CA ILE A 144 3.10 34.80 -1.97
C ILE A 144 2.51 33.43 -2.37
N VAL A 145 1.96 32.68 -1.41
CA VAL A 145 1.39 31.35 -1.68
C VAL A 145 0.19 31.44 -2.63
N ASN A 146 -0.72 32.40 -2.41
CA ASN A 146 -1.89 32.60 -3.26
C ASN A 146 -1.51 33.02 -4.68
N ASN A 147 -0.59 33.98 -4.80
CA ASN A 147 -0.10 34.44 -6.10
C ASN A 147 0.57 33.29 -6.87
N PHE A 148 1.34 32.44 -6.18
CA PHE A 148 1.98 31.28 -6.80
C PHE A 148 0.97 30.29 -7.40
N ILE A 149 -0.13 30.00 -6.69
CA ILE A 149 -1.20 29.14 -7.21
C ILE A 149 -1.80 29.77 -8.48
N HIS A 150 -2.10 31.08 -8.46
CA HIS A 150 -2.66 31.79 -9.62
C HIS A 150 -1.72 31.88 -10.83
N GLN A 151 -0.40 31.85 -10.61
CA GLN A 151 0.61 31.87 -11.66
C GLN A 151 0.85 30.50 -12.33
N GLY A 152 0.10 29.46 -11.93
CA GLY A 152 0.21 28.11 -12.49
C GLY A 152 0.96 27.12 -11.58
N GLY A 153 1.13 27.44 -10.30
CA GLY A 153 1.60 26.49 -9.30
C GLY A 153 0.70 25.25 -9.22
N SER A 154 1.29 24.08 -8.99
CA SER A 154 0.53 22.84 -8.82
C SER A 154 0.24 22.57 -7.34
N ALA A 155 -0.92 22.02 -7.05
CA ALA A 155 -1.30 21.58 -5.70
C ALA A 155 -1.86 20.16 -5.72
N PHE A 156 -1.52 19.37 -4.71
CA PHE A 156 -2.01 17.99 -4.58
C PHE A 156 -2.34 17.65 -3.12
N LEU A 157 -3.42 16.90 -2.93
CA LEU A 157 -3.77 16.27 -1.67
C LEU A 157 -3.24 14.84 -1.59
N GLY A 158 -2.84 14.44 -0.39
CA GLY A 158 -2.50 13.07 -0.12
C GLY A 158 -2.04 12.82 1.30
N ARG A 159 -1.50 11.63 1.51
CA ARG A 159 -0.91 11.18 2.76
C ARG A 159 0.60 11.23 2.70
N ALA A 160 1.22 11.86 3.68
CA ALA A 160 2.66 11.92 3.80
C ALA A 160 3.22 10.66 4.47
N LEU A 161 4.00 9.88 3.72
CA LEU A 161 4.68 8.68 4.22
C LEU A 161 6.17 8.94 4.43
N TYR A 162 6.68 8.45 5.56
CA TYR A 162 8.07 8.55 5.99
C TYR A 162 8.63 9.98 6.00
N PRO A 163 7.97 10.95 6.66
CA PRO A 163 8.51 12.30 6.79
C PRO A 163 9.84 12.28 7.53
N ARG A 164 10.86 12.86 6.89
CA ARG A 164 12.22 12.96 7.40
C ARG A 164 12.76 14.35 7.19
N PHE A 165 13.47 14.85 8.20
CA PHE A 165 14.28 16.05 8.09
C PHE A 165 15.72 15.66 7.82
N HIS A 166 16.29 16.17 6.74
CA HIS A 166 17.70 15.99 6.38
C HIS A 166 18.42 17.32 6.53
N ARG A 167 19.57 17.33 7.18
CA ARG A 167 20.48 18.48 7.15
C ARG A 167 21.16 18.58 5.77
N SER A 168 21.80 19.72 5.51
CA SER A 168 22.67 19.87 4.33
C SER A 168 23.70 18.74 4.27
N GLY A 169 23.87 18.15 3.08
CA GLY A 169 24.74 17.00 2.81
C GLY A 169 24.16 15.65 3.25
N GLN A 170 23.05 15.61 3.99
CA GLN A 170 22.42 14.35 4.42
C GLN A 170 21.34 13.88 3.44
N GLY A 171 21.16 12.56 3.38
CA GLY A 171 20.14 11.88 2.59
C GLY A 171 20.38 10.37 2.56
N GLU A 172 19.57 9.65 1.81
CA GLU A 172 19.61 8.19 1.68
C GLU A 172 20.12 7.82 0.29
N SER A 173 21.45 7.66 0.18
CA SER A 173 22.09 7.15 -1.03
C SER A 173 21.65 5.71 -1.27
N GLY A 174 20.84 5.47 -2.30
CA GLY A 174 20.28 4.15 -2.62
C GLY A 174 18.76 4.01 -2.39
N SER A 175 18.08 5.07 -1.95
CA SER A 175 16.60 5.11 -1.95
C SER A 175 16.06 5.05 -3.39
N THR A 176 14.96 4.32 -3.61
CA THR A 176 14.24 4.35 -4.90
C THR A 176 13.64 5.74 -5.18
N TRP A 177 13.44 6.55 -4.14
CA TRP A 177 12.82 7.87 -4.24
C TRP A 177 13.87 8.98 -4.19
N GLN A 178 14.06 9.69 -5.30
CA GLN A 178 15.06 10.76 -5.43
C GLN A 178 14.84 11.96 -4.50
N ALA A 179 13.63 12.12 -3.94
CA ALA A 179 13.36 13.11 -2.90
C ALA A 179 14.28 12.94 -1.67
N PHE A 180 14.71 11.71 -1.38
CA PHE A 180 15.55 11.40 -0.21
C PHE A 180 17.05 11.49 -0.48
N TYR A 181 17.48 11.74 -1.73
CA TYR A 181 18.90 11.83 -2.06
C TYR A 181 19.61 12.96 -1.32
N PRO A 182 20.91 12.81 -0.98
CA PRO A 182 21.69 13.90 -0.39
C PRO A 182 21.64 15.19 -1.21
N ARG A 183 21.43 16.34 -0.54
CA ARG A 183 21.35 17.66 -1.18
C ARG A 183 22.12 18.72 -0.36
N PRO A 184 22.62 19.80 -0.99
CA PRO A 184 23.45 20.80 -0.31
C PRO A 184 22.66 21.77 0.60
N PHE A 185 21.37 21.51 0.85
CA PHE A 185 20.53 22.32 1.72
C PHE A 185 19.68 21.45 2.66
N PRO A 186 19.35 21.95 3.87
CA PRO A 186 18.44 21.27 4.78
C PRO A 186 17.01 21.27 4.22
N ARG A 187 16.29 20.17 4.47
CA ARG A 187 14.97 19.95 3.86
C ARG A 187 14.14 18.93 4.63
N ILE A 188 12.83 19.06 4.50
CA ILE A 188 11.87 18.00 4.80
C ILE A 188 11.65 17.20 3.51
N SER A 189 11.66 15.87 3.63
CA SER A 189 11.40 14.96 2.52
C SER A 189 10.46 13.85 2.97
N PHE A 190 9.52 13.48 2.11
CA PHE A 190 8.56 12.40 2.35
C PHE A 190 8.03 11.88 1.01
N TYR A 191 7.26 10.79 1.05
CA TYR A 191 6.55 10.28 -0.13
C TYR A 191 5.06 10.59 0.00
N LEU A 192 4.48 11.29 -0.98
CA LEU A 192 3.05 11.56 -1.05
C LEU A 192 2.34 10.37 -1.70
N VAL A 193 1.25 9.93 -1.07
CA VAL A 193 0.31 8.96 -1.66
C VAL A 193 -1.09 9.55 -1.66
N GLY A 194 -1.69 9.74 -2.83
CA GLY A 194 -2.99 10.40 -2.95
C GLY A 194 -3.33 10.68 -4.40
N GLN A 195 -3.75 11.91 -4.71
CA GLN A 195 -4.01 12.34 -6.09
C GLN A 195 -2.79 12.15 -7.00
N LYS A 196 -1.58 12.29 -6.44
CA LYS A 196 -0.33 12.02 -7.14
C LYS A 196 0.64 11.29 -6.22
N ASN A 197 1.24 10.23 -6.74
CA ASN A 197 2.26 9.48 -6.01
C ASN A 197 3.65 10.02 -6.38
N THR A 198 4.28 10.76 -5.48
CA THR A 198 5.58 11.40 -5.75
C THR A 198 6.38 11.65 -4.49
N GLY A 199 7.71 11.68 -4.61
CA GLY A 199 8.59 12.13 -3.55
C GLY A 199 8.53 13.65 -3.43
N VAL A 200 8.36 14.17 -2.22
CA VAL A 200 8.21 15.61 -1.95
C VAL A 200 9.47 16.12 -1.28
N VAL A 201 9.93 17.31 -1.72
CA VAL A 201 11.08 18.01 -1.14
C VAL A 201 10.67 19.44 -0.79
N LEU A 202 10.75 19.79 0.49
CA LEU A 202 10.58 21.15 0.99
C LEU A 202 11.90 21.63 1.62
N PRO A 203 12.65 22.55 0.99
CA PRO A 203 13.76 23.24 1.65
C PRO A 203 13.28 23.93 2.92
N HIS A 204 13.88 23.61 4.05
CA HIS A 204 13.44 24.09 5.36
C HIS A 204 14.62 24.00 6.32
N GLN A 205 14.88 25.05 7.11
CA GLN A 205 16.12 25.15 7.88
C GLN A 205 16.07 24.35 9.18
N LYS A 206 14.89 24.28 9.80
CA LYS A 206 14.69 23.63 11.10
C LYS A 206 13.95 22.30 10.94
N LYS A 207 14.25 21.34 11.83
CA LYS A 207 13.42 20.14 11.95
C LYS A 207 12.01 20.54 12.41
N PRO A 208 10.94 20.05 11.77
CA PRO A 208 9.58 20.31 12.22
C PRO A 208 9.32 19.65 13.57
N ASP A 209 8.67 20.38 14.48
CA ASP A 209 8.30 19.86 15.81
C ASP A 209 7.19 18.80 15.68
N TYR A 210 6.33 18.89 14.65
CA TYR A 210 5.23 17.96 14.41
C TYR A 210 5.04 17.63 12.92
N PHE A 211 5.50 16.46 12.49
CA PHE A 211 5.17 15.92 11.18
C PHE A 211 5.08 14.39 11.26
N PRO A 212 3.93 13.83 11.67
CA PRO A 212 3.80 12.39 11.85
C PRO A 212 3.68 11.66 10.51
N ASN A 213 4.14 10.40 10.50
CA ASN A 213 3.91 9.50 9.39
C ASN A 213 2.41 9.21 9.20
N GLY A 214 1.93 9.28 7.97
CA GLY A 214 0.52 9.04 7.64
C GLY A 214 -0.38 10.25 7.79
N ALA A 215 0.17 11.46 7.99
CA ALA A 215 -0.60 12.69 8.05
C ALA A 215 -1.23 13.03 6.70
N ASP A 216 -2.46 13.56 6.71
CA ASP A 216 -3.09 14.12 5.52
C ASP A 216 -2.50 15.51 5.26
N VAL A 217 -2.06 15.78 4.03
CA VAL A 217 -1.35 17.00 3.66
C VAL A 217 -1.84 17.57 2.34
N LEU A 218 -1.79 18.90 2.23
CA LEU A 218 -1.84 19.63 0.98
C LEU A 218 -0.43 20.13 0.67
N ILE A 219 0.10 19.76 -0.50
CA ILE A 219 1.38 20.27 -0.98
C ILE A 219 1.13 21.26 -2.12
N ILE A 220 1.92 22.33 -2.13
CA ILE A 220 1.87 23.38 -3.16
C ILE A 220 3.29 23.59 -3.66
N GLY A 221 3.50 23.55 -4.97
CA GLY A 221 4.82 23.67 -5.56
C GLY A 221 4.87 23.30 -7.04
N CYS A 222 6.04 22.87 -7.49
CA CYS A 222 6.32 22.54 -8.88
C CYS A 222 6.64 21.07 -9.06
N PRO A 223 5.97 20.38 -10.01
CA PRO A 223 6.35 19.03 -10.38
C PRO A 223 7.71 19.06 -11.10
N ARG A 224 8.68 18.27 -10.62
CA ARG A 224 9.89 17.91 -11.35
C ARG A 224 9.76 16.46 -11.84
N PRO A 225 10.60 16.00 -12.78
CA PRO A 225 10.53 14.62 -13.30
C PRO A 225 10.56 13.55 -12.20
N ASP A 226 11.38 13.76 -11.16
CA ASP A 226 11.67 12.72 -10.16
C ASP A 226 11.17 13.02 -8.74
N TYR A 227 10.75 14.26 -8.49
CA TYR A 227 10.26 14.72 -7.18
C TYR A 227 9.38 15.96 -7.34
N PHE A 228 8.71 16.35 -6.28
CA PHE A 228 7.91 17.57 -6.20
C PHE A 228 8.66 18.62 -5.39
N ASP A 229 9.03 19.72 -6.04
CA ASP A 229 9.73 20.84 -5.42
C ASP A 229 8.70 21.78 -4.77
N THR A 230 8.73 21.85 -3.44
CA THR A 230 7.59 22.35 -2.67
C THR A 230 7.84 23.77 -2.19
N LEU A 231 6.81 24.60 -2.29
CA LEU A 231 6.72 25.94 -1.70
C LEU A 231 6.11 25.88 -0.30
N ALA A 232 5.00 25.15 -0.15
CA ALA A 232 4.28 25.05 1.11
C ALA A 232 3.70 23.64 1.34
N ILE A 233 3.71 23.21 2.59
CA ILE A 233 3.02 22.01 3.08
C ILE A 233 2.06 22.42 4.17
N ILE A 234 0.79 22.07 4.02
CA ILE A 234 -0.22 22.20 5.06
C ILE A 234 -0.54 20.80 5.57
N VAL A 235 -0.35 20.58 6.87
CA VAL A 235 -0.63 19.31 7.54
C VAL A 235 -1.97 19.40 8.26
N TYR A 236 -2.86 18.47 7.98
CA TYR A 236 -4.19 18.39 8.57
C TYR A 236 -4.26 17.35 9.70
N ASN A 237 -5.13 17.61 10.67
CA ASN A 237 -5.54 16.62 11.67
C ASN A 237 -6.58 15.65 11.10
N SER A 238 -6.89 14.59 11.86
CA SER A 238 -8.02 13.68 11.61
C SER A 238 -9.35 14.40 11.43
N ASP A 239 -9.51 15.55 12.10
CA ASP A 239 -10.75 16.32 12.12
C ASP A 239 -10.86 17.25 10.90
N GLY A 240 -9.84 17.25 10.03
CA GLY A 240 -9.80 18.06 8.82
C GLY A 240 -9.34 19.50 9.02
N ASN A 241 -9.05 19.96 10.23
CA ASN A 241 -8.47 21.30 10.42
C ASN A 241 -6.95 21.29 10.18
N SER A 242 -6.40 22.39 9.65
CA SER A 242 -4.96 22.58 9.53
C SER A 242 -4.32 22.68 10.90
N ARG A 243 -3.22 21.95 11.10
CA ARG A 243 -2.49 21.88 12.37
C ARG A 243 -1.15 22.60 12.31
N SER A 244 -0.46 22.47 11.18
CA SER A 244 0.85 23.07 10.97
C SER A 244 1.05 23.38 9.51
N VAL A 245 1.65 24.55 9.25
CA VAL A 245 2.01 25.02 7.92
C VAL A 245 3.53 25.15 7.88
N TYR A 246 4.14 24.54 6.86
CA TYR A 246 5.58 24.60 6.62
C TYR A 246 5.83 25.28 5.29
N LEU A 247 6.54 26.41 5.34
CA LEU A 247 6.95 27.14 4.15
C LEU A 247 8.39 26.79 3.77
N ARG A 248 8.68 27.03 2.50
CA ARG A 248 10.03 26.96 1.95
C ARG A 248 10.91 28.02 2.61
N GLU A 249 12.12 27.63 2.98
CA GLU A 249 13.13 28.54 3.54
C GLU A 249 14.46 28.42 2.76
N PRO A 250 14.89 29.46 2.03
CA PRO A 250 14.28 30.80 1.95
C PRO A 250 12.99 30.83 1.13
N LEU A 251 12.07 31.73 1.52
CA LEU A 251 10.86 32.02 0.75
C LEU A 251 11.23 33.01 -0.36
N GLU A 252 11.26 32.52 -1.60
CA GLU A 252 11.60 33.34 -2.77
C GLU A 252 10.31 33.89 -3.39
N GLU A 253 10.20 35.23 -3.53
CA GLU A 253 9.05 35.88 -4.17
C GLU A 253 8.89 35.49 -5.64
N ASN A 254 9.99 35.12 -6.30
CA ASN A 254 10.02 34.70 -7.71
C ASN A 254 10.01 33.18 -7.90
N PHE A 255 9.62 32.41 -6.88
CA PHE A 255 9.51 30.96 -7.04
C PHE A 255 8.45 30.64 -8.09
N ALA A 256 8.87 30.10 -9.24
CA ALA A 256 7.99 29.80 -10.36
C ALA A 256 8.30 28.41 -10.92
N CYS A 257 7.28 27.75 -11.46
CA CYS A 257 7.45 26.50 -12.15
C CYS A 257 8.03 26.75 -13.53
N ILE A 258 9.36 26.64 -13.63
CA ILE A 258 10.06 26.68 -14.91
C ILE A 258 9.62 25.44 -15.73
N PRO A 259 9.15 25.63 -16.97
CA PRO A 259 8.76 24.52 -17.86
C PRO A 259 9.91 23.57 -18.18
#